data_AF-A0A6P6VD49-F1
#
_entry.id   AF-A0A6P6VD49-F1
#
_cell.length_a   1.000
_cell.length_b   1.000
_cell.length_c   1.000
_cell.angle_alpha   90.00
_cell.angle_beta   90.00
_cell.angle_gamma   90.00
#
_symmetry.space_group_name_H-M   'P 1'
#
loop_
_entity.id
_entity.type
_entity.pdbx_description
1 polymer ?
#
loop_
_entity_poly.entity_id
_entity_poly.type
_entity_poly.pdbx_seq_one_letter_code
_entity_poly.pdbx_strand_id
1 'polypeptide(L)'
;MEQNIISVSQLNVGVQSWVVRVVLIEKSFVRGSVNMGRRYQRYVFADQLGDRVQAIAYFADLNVLDEILQLFSTYYIGNGIVRRLMDDSIMLGSVSFEVTLTQYTLIERVHGLVQLPIHNLYNFTPFGHLQSLRHSRDAIITILGVVIEVFPLHVFLFGSRYMRVQEFLLMNEEMMPVVFAIWEEFVDTDGAHLAQIAHEHPIVLICRPKISHFHGLSLATERRTIIMYDVAIPEADELRSWYEGLAGDGPN
;
A
#
# COMPACT_ATOMS: atom_id res chain seq x y z
N MET A 1 28.13 1.47 -14.08
CA MET A 1 27.26 1.43 -12.89
C MET A 1 26.87 -0.01 -12.51
N GLU A 2 27.66 -1.03 -12.86
CA GLU A 2 27.34 -2.46 -12.60
C GLU A 2 28.11 -3.07 -11.42
N GLN A 3 28.92 -2.29 -10.71
CA GLN A 3 29.63 -2.84 -9.55
C GLN A 3 28.64 -2.97 -8.37
N ASN A 4 28.44 -4.21 -7.92
CA ASN A 4 27.73 -4.61 -6.70
C ASN A 4 26.19 -4.55 -6.71
N ILE A 5 25.57 -4.95 -7.84
CA ILE A 5 24.14 -5.26 -7.86
C ILE A 5 23.89 -6.58 -7.12
N ILE A 6 23.03 -6.56 -6.11
CA ILE A 6 22.66 -7.72 -5.30
C ILE A 6 21.14 -7.98 -5.39
N SER A 7 20.71 -9.19 -5.01
CA SER A 7 19.27 -9.46 -4.81
C SER A 7 18.77 -8.84 -3.51
N VAL A 8 17.45 -8.65 -3.40
CA VAL A 8 16.85 -8.13 -2.17
C VAL A 8 17.10 -9.06 -0.99
N SER A 9 17.07 -10.38 -1.20
CA SER A 9 17.38 -11.39 -0.18
C SER A 9 18.82 -11.33 0.36
N GLN A 10 19.76 -10.70 -0.36
CA GLN A 10 21.14 -10.53 0.09
C GLN A 10 21.35 -9.27 0.96
N LEU A 11 20.37 -8.36 1.01
CA LEU A 11 20.45 -7.17 1.85
C LEU A 11 20.60 -7.55 3.33
N ASN A 12 21.55 -6.90 3.99
CA ASN A 12 21.70 -6.95 5.45
C ASN A 12 22.48 -5.72 5.93
N VAL A 13 22.55 -5.53 7.25
CA VAL A 13 23.17 -4.36 7.89
C VAL A 13 24.67 -4.24 7.58
N GLY A 14 25.35 -5.34 7.25
CA GLY A 14 26.79 -5.37 7.00
C GLY A 14 27.20 -5.09 5.56
N VAL A 15 26.27 -5.09 4.60
CA VAL A 15 26.63 -4.89 3.18
C VAL A 15 26.92 -3.42 2.92
N GLN A 16 28.10 -3.15 2.35
CA GLN A 16 28.52 -1.81 1.94
C GLN A 16 28.37 -1.64 0.42
N SER A 17 28.18 -0.39 -0.01
CA SER A 17 28.12 -0.01 -1.43
C SER A 17 27.18 -0.88 -2.26
N TRP A 18 26.05 -1.27 -1.69
CA TRP A 18 25.07 -2.14 -2.36
C TRP A 18 24.22 -1.34 -3.33
N VAL A 19 23.80 -2.01 -4.41
CA VAL A 19 22.75 -1.54 -5.31
C VAL A 19 21.76 -2.69 -5.52
N VAL A 20 20.47 -2.43 -5.52
CA VAL A 20 19.43 -3.37 -5.93
C VAL A 20 18.68 -2.81 -7.12
N ARG A 21 18.30 -3.69 -8.05
CA ARG A 21 17.40 -3.36 -9.16
C ARG A 21 16.00 -3.85 -8.81
N VAL A 22 15.06 -2.93 -8.64
CA VAL A 22 13.75 -3.22 -8.07
C VAL A 22 12.64 -2.40 -8.71
N VAL A 23 11.42 -2.90 -8.69
CA VAL A 23 10.20 -2.16 -9.04
C VAL A 23 9.58 -1.57 -7.78
N LEU A 24 9.14 -0.32 -7.84
CA LEU A 24 8.28 0.23 -6.79
C LEU A 24 6.87 -0.35 -6.93
N ILE A 25 6.47 -1.21 -6.00
CA ILE A 25 5.19 -1.91 -6.05
C ILE A 25 4.18 -1.38 -5.04
N GLU A 26 4.60 -0.73 -3.96
CA GLU A 26 3.64 -0.12 -3.04
C GLU A 26 4.17 1.22 -2.55
N LYS A 27 3.28 2.20 -2.42
CA LYS A 27 3.61 3.57 -2.02
C LYS A 27 2.48 4.09 -1.15
N SER A 28 2.77 4.43 0.11
CA SER A 28 1.77 4.98 1.02
C SER A 28 1.52 6.46 0.77
N PHE A 29 0.42 6.98 1.32
CA PHE A 29 0.30 8.42 1.56
C PHE A 29 1.39 8.91 2.52
N VAL A 30 1.69 10.21 2.44
CA VAL A 30 2.56 10.89 3.40
C VAL A 30 1.81 11.02 4.73
N ARG A 31 2.39 10.51 5.82
CA ARG A 31 1.80 10.55 7.16
C ARG A 31 2.68 11.32 8.14
N GLY A 32 2.04 11.88 9.18
CA GLY A 32 2.75 12.49 10.30
C GLY A 32 3.20 11.44 11.31
N SER A 33 4.46 11.48 11.74
CA SER A 33 4.92 10.72 12.89
C SER A 33 4.50 11.42 14.17
N VAL A 34 3.57 10.81 14.91
CA VAL A 34 3.08 11.30 16.21
C VAL A 34 4.25 11.54 17.19
N ASN A 35 5.28 10.70 17.16
CA ASN A 35 6.37 10.73 18.13
C ASN A 35 7.55 11.61 17.71
N MET A 36 7.79 11.79 16.41
CA MET A 36 8.98 12.51 15.92
C MET A 36 8.66 13.92 15.40
N GLY A 37 7.38 14.28 15.24
CA GLY A 37 6.99 15.54 14.61
C GLY A 37 7.47 15.67 13.16
N ARG A 38 7.74 14.54 12.49
CA ARG A 38 8.24 14.47 11.11
C ARG A 38 7.22 13.77 10.22
N ARG A 39 7.12 14.22 8.98
CA ARG A 39 6.36 13.49 7.95
C ARG A 39 7.19 12.32 7.43
N TYR A 40 6.52 11.25 7.04
CA TYR A 40 7.16 10.09 6.44
C TYR A 40 6.29 9.47 5.34
N GLN A 41 6.93 8.78 4.41
CA GLN A 41 6.27 7.98 3.39
C GLN A 41 6.92 6.61 3.33
N ARG A 42 6.12 5.56 3.15
CA ARG A 42 6.59 4.19 3.04
C ARG A 42 6.49 3.70 1.61
N TYR A 43 7.45 2.87 1.25
CA TYR A 43 7.54 2.24 -0.06
C TYR A 43 7.79 0.73 0.12
N VAL A 44 7.32 -0.07 -0.82
CA VAL A 44 7.72 -1.48 -0.94
C VAL A 44 8.24 -1.70 -2.34
N PHE A 45 9.44 -2.25 -2.41
CA PHE A 45 10.14 -2.55 -3.64
C PHE A 45 10.23 -4.06 -3.83
N ALA A 46 10.09 -4.55 -5.06
CA ALA A 46 10.26 -5.96 -5.41
C ALA A 46 11.37 -6.14 -6.44
N ASP A 47 12.22 -7.16 -6.27
CA ASP A 47 13.19 -7.55 -7.29
C ASP A 47 12.62 -8.57 -8.29
N GLN A 48 13.47 -8.99 -9.24
CA GLN A 48 13.09 -9.95 -10.28
C GLN A 48 12.72 -11.36 -9.75
N LEU A 49 13.13 -11.69 -8.53
CA LEU A 49 12.83 -12.98 -7.88
C LEU A 49 11.52 -12.90 -7.09
N GLY A 50 10.91 -11.71 -6.99
CA GLY A 50 9.72 -11.45 -6.19
C GLY A 50 10.01 -11.15 -4.72
N ASP A 51 11.29 -11.07 -4.32
CA ASP A 51 11.66 -10.67 -2.98
C ASP A 51 11.35 -9.19 -2.76
N ARG A 52 10.72 -8.88 -1.62
CA ARG A 52 10.23 -7.54 -1.29
C ARG A 52 10.99 -6.94 -0.14
N VAL A 53 11.42 -5.70 -0.29
CA VAL A 53 12.03 -4.90 0.77
C VAL A 53 11.22 -3.63 0.98
N GLN A 54 10.96 -3.30 2.25
CA GLN A 54 10.31 -2.04 2.58
C GLN A 54 11.34 -0.92 2.72
N ALA A 55 10.92 0.29 2.37
CA ALA A 55 11.70 1.49 2.59
C ALA A 55 10.86 2.60 3.21
N ILE A 56 11.53 3.53 3.87
CA ILE A 56 10.91 4.69 4.50
C ILE A 56 11.73 5.94 4.23
N ALA A 57 11.05 7.05 3.96
CA ALA A 57 11.66 8.36 3.81
C ALA A 57 11.10 9.33 4.85
N TYR A 58 11.95 10.21 5.39
CA TYR A 58 11.60 11.24 6.38
C TYR A 58 11.98 12.65 5.90
N PHE A 59 12.02 12.87 4.58
CA PHE A 59 12.45 14.15 4.01
C PHE A 59 11.50 15.29 4.37
N ALA A 60 12.04 16.51 4.44
CA ALA A 60 11.21 17.71 4.52
C ALA A 60 10.34 17.85 3.25
N ASP A 61 10.96 17.59 2.09
CA ASP A 61 10.38 17.73 0.75
C ASP A 61 10.03 16.37 0.14
N LEU A 62 9.15 15.61 0.81
CA LEU A 62 8.66 14.32 0.29
C LEU A 62 8.02 14.45 -1.11
N ASN A 63 7.51 15.62 -1.47
CA ASN A 63 6.94 15.89 -2.80
C ASN A 63 7.94 15.62 -3.94
N VAL A 64 9.22 15.98 -3.76
CA VAL A 64 10.27 15.73 -4.77
C VAL A 64 10.51 14.23 -4.94
N LEU A 65 10.54 13.50 -3.82
CA LEU A 65 10.68 12.06 -3.86
C LEU A 65 9.43 11.40 -4.48
N ASP A 66 8.25 11.96 -4.27
CA ASP A 66 6.99 11.50 -4.84
C ASP A 66 6.99 11.59 -6.38
N GLU A 67 7.54 12.67 -6.94
CA GLU A 67 7.74 12.85 -8.38
C GLU A 67 8.76 11.86 -8.97
N ILE A 68 9.84 11.57 -8.24
CA ILE A 68 10.89 10.64 -8.69
C ILE A 68 10.41 9.18 -8.60
N LEU A 69 9.81 8.80 -7.47
CA LEU A 69 9.37 7.44 -7.17
C LEU A 69 7.91 7.23 -7.60
N GLN A 70 7.75 6.97 -8.89
CA GLN A 70 6.51 6.54 -9.52
C GLN A 70 6.29 5.03 -9.32
N LEU A 71 5.05 4.66 -8.97
CA LEU A 71 4.60 3.27 -8.88
C LEU A 71 4.86 2.55 -10.22
N PHE A 72 5.10 1.24 -10.14
CA PHE A 72 5.29 0.37 -11.29
C PHE A 72 6.42 0.82 -12.23
N SER A 73 7.44 1.46 -11.66
CA SER A 73 8.67 1.80 -12.36
C SER A 73 9.84 1.08 -11.73
N THR A 74 10.81 0.70 -12.57
CA THR A 74 12.05 0.04 -12.14
C THR A 74 13.10 1.09 -11.76
N TYR A 75 13.82 0.85 -10.67
CA TYR A 75 14.88 1.72 -10.16
C TYR A 75 16.11 0.90 -9.78
N TYR A 76 17.28 1.52 -9.89
CA TYR A 76 18.43 1.18 -9.08
C TYR A 76 18.35 1.97 -7.78
N ILE A 77 18.35 1.25 -6.65
CA ILE A 77 18.41 1.83 -5.31
C ILE A 77 19.69 1.37 -4.63
N GLY A 78 20.44 2.28 -4.05
CA GLY A 78 21.69 1.95 -3.39
C GLY A 78 22.05 2.89 -2.26
N ASN A 79 22.97 2.47 -1.40
CA ASN A 79 23.51 3.28 -0.31
C ASN A 79 22.45 3.85 0.67
N GLY A 80 21.28 3.24 0.76
CA GLY A 80 20.33 3.51 1.83
C GLY A 80 20.78 2.92 3.17
N ILE A 81 20.25 3.45 4.28
CA ILE A 81 20.56 2.90 5.60
C ILE A 81 19.71 1.67 5.83
N VAL A 82 20.32 0.49 5.86
CA VAL A 82 19.63 -0.79 6.10
C VAL A 82 19.51 -1.02 7.61
N ARG A 83 18.29 -1.30 8.08
CA ARG A 83 17.99 -1.64 9.48
C ARG A 83 17.27 -2.97 9.53
N ARG A 84 17.58 -3.77 10.55
CA ARG A 84 16.83 -4.99 10.84
C ARG A 84 15.53 -4.64 11.57
N LEU A 85 14.42 -5.16 11.08
CA LEU A 85 13.13 -5.13 11.76
C LEU A 85 13.09 -6.29 12.76
N MET A 86 12.71 -5.97 14.00
CA MET A 86 12.56 -6.95 15.08
C MET A 86 11.08 -7.22 15.40
N ASP A 87 10.19 -6.43 14.81
CA ASP A 87 8.74 -6.47 15.05
C ASP A 87 8.02 -6.80 13.74
N ASP A 88 7.45 -7.99 13.65
CA ASP A 88 6.74 -8.45 12.46
C ASP A 88 5.46 -7.64 12.20
N SER A 89 4.94 -6.92 13.21
CA SER A 89 3.74 -6.07 13.08
C SER A 89 3.97 -4.82 12.24
N ILE A 90 5.21 -4.53 11.83
CA ILE A 90 5.57 -3.43 10.93
C ILE A 90 6.23 -3.90 9.62
N MET A 91 6.38 -5.22 9.44
CA MET A 91 7.00 -5.82 8.26
C MET A 91 6.02 -5.82 7.07
N LEU A 92 6.46 -5.26 5.94
CA LEU A 92 5.71 -5.14 4.69
C LEU A 92 6.31 -6.01 3.57
N GLY A 93 7.62 -6.29 3.66
CA GLY A 93 8.37 -7.06 2.67
C GLY A 93 8.48 -8.56 3.00
N SER A 94 9.20 -9.31 2.16
CA SER A 94 9.57 -10.70 2.42
C SER A 94 10.85 -10.81 3.27
N VAL A 95 11.67 -9.75 3.31
CA VAL A 95 12.89 -9.70 4.13
C VAL A 95 12.68 -8.89 5.41
N SER A 96 13.36 -9.28 6.50
CA SER A 96 13.30 -8.60 7.81
C SER A 96 14.13 -7.31 7.88
N PHE A 97 14.27 -6.60 6.76
CA PHE A 97 15.05 -5.38 6.66
C PHE A 97 14.22 -4.22 6.11
N GLU A 98 14.48 -3.04 6.62
CA GLU A 98 13.96 -1.77 6.13
C GLU A 98 15.10 -0.89 5.66
N VAL A 99 14.92 -0.26 4.50
CA VAL A 99 15.83 0.74 3.96
C VAL A 99 15.33 2.13 4.30
N THR A 100 16.07 2.89 5.10
CA THR A 100 15.81 4.33 5.24
C THR A 100 16.45 5.08 4.07
N LEU A 101 15.61 5.74 3.27
CA LEU A 101 16.04 6.62 2.18
C LEU A 101 16.54 7.94 2.77
N THR A 102 17.73 8.37 2.34
CA THR A 102 18.39 9.60 2.79
C THR A 102 18.88 10.41 1.59
N GLN A 103 19.39 11.62 1.83
CA GLN A 103 19.92 12.47 0.75
C GLN A 103 21.14 11.87 0.02
N TYR A 104 21.74 10.81 0.59
CA TYR A 104 22.86 10.09 0.02
C TYR A 104 22.44 8.77 -0.65
N THR A 105 21.16 8.43 -0.61
CA THR A 105 20.64 7.23 -1.26
C THR A 105 20.64 7.43 -2.76
N LEU A 106 21.27 6.51 -3.48
CA LEU A 106 21.18 6.44 -4.94
C LEU A 106 19.77 6.00 -5.31
N ILE A 107 19.09 6.80 -6.14
CA ILE A 107 17.80 6.47 -6.75
C ILE A 107 17.91 6.85 -8.23
N GLU A 108 17.98 5.86 -9.10
CA GLU A 108 18.07 6.07 -10.54
C GLU A 108 16.99 5.26 -11.26
N ARG A 109 16.14 5.93 -12.04
CA ARG A 109 15.07 5.26 -12.80
C ARG A 109 15.67 4.49 -13.97
N VAL A 110 15.23 3.25 -14.14
CA VAL A 110 15.66 2.37 -15.22
C VAL A 110 14.73 2.53 -16.42
N HIS A 111 15.34 2.61 -17.59
CA HIS A 111 14.65 2.74 -18.88
C HIS A 111 15.04 1.59 -19.83
N GLY A 112 14.18 1.29 -20.79
CA GLY A 112 14.43 0.30 -21.84
C GLY A 112 14.36 -1.15 -21.35
N LEU A 113 15.13 -2.03 -21.99
CA LEU A 113 15.04 -3.50 -21.84
C LEU A 113 15.41 -4.04 -20.46
N VAL A 114 15.95 -3.20 -19.58
CA VAL A 114 16.41 -3.57 -18.23
C VAL A 114 15.30 -3.38 -17.19
N GLN A 115 14.15 -2.84 -17.60
CA GLN A 115 12.97 -2.75 -16.75
C GLN A 115 12.49 -4.15 -16.37
N LEU A 116 12.15 -4.31 -15.11
CA LEU A 116 11.59 -5.54 -14.60
C LEU A 116 10.12 -5.63 -15.02
N PRO A 117 9.65 -6.82 -15.42
CA PRO A 117 8.25 -7.03 -15.78
C PRO A 117 7.33 -6.83 -14.58
N ILE A 118 6.12 -6.34 -14.85
CA ILE A 118 5.12 -5.99 -13.85
C ILE A 118 3.91 -6.88 -14.09
N HIS A 119 4.01 -8.11 -13.58
CA HIS A 119 2.95 -9.10 -13.73
C HIS A 119 2.78 -9.81 -12.39
N ASN A 120 1.53 -10.10 -12.01
CA ASN A 120 1.18 -10.90 -10.83
C ASN A 120 1.84 -10.36 -9.54
N LEU A 121 1.90 -9.03 -9.40
CA LEU A 121 2.50 -8.39 -8.22
C LEU A 121 1.70 -8.64 -6.95
N TYR A 122 0.41 -8.90 -7.06
CA TYR A 122 -0.49 -9.09 -5.92
C TYR A 122 -1.22 -10.41 -6.03
N ASN A 123 -1.50 -11.00 -4.88
CA ASN A 123 -2.41 -12.11 -4.76
C ASN A 123 -3.72 -11.57 -4.18
N PHE A 124 -4.66 -11.21 -5.06
CA PHE A 124 -5.94 -10.64 -4.66
C PHE A 124 -6.77 -11.67 -3.93
N THR A 125 -7.30 -11.28 -2.77
CA THR A 125 -8.23 -12.07 -1.99
C THR A 125 -9.65 -11.79 -2.48
N PRO A 126 -10.38 -12.78 -3.00
CA PRO A 126 -11.78 -12.59 -3.35
C PRO A 126 -12.59 -12.18 -2.11
N PHE A 127 -13.57 -11.33 -2.28
CA PHE A 127 -14.42 -10.83 -1.20
C PHE A 127 -15.19 -11.99 -0.55
N GLY A 128 -15.62 -12.98 -1.35
CA GLY A 128 -16.27 -14.20 -0.86
C GLY A 128 -15.38 -15.05 0.04
N HIS A 129 -14.06 -14.93 -0.09
CA HIS A 129 -13.11 -15.68 0.71
C HIS A 129 -12.85 -15.03 2.09
N LEU A 130 -13.26 -13.78 2.32
CA LEU A 130 -12.99 -13.11 3.60
C LEU A 130 -13.62 -13.86 4.79
N GLN A 131 -14.77 -14.52 4.59
CA GLN A 131 -15.47 -15.28 5.64
C GLN A 131 -14.65 -16.46 6.16
N SER A 132 -13.92 -17.16 5.30
CA SER A 132 -13.06 -18.29 5.71
C SER A 132 -11.86 -17.81 6.53
N LEU A 133 -11.41 -16.56 6.29
CA LEU A 133 -10.26 -15.96 6.94
C LEU A 133 -10.59 -15.30 8.30
N ARG A 134 -11.86 -15.28 8.72
CA ARG A 134 -12.30 -14.55 9.93
C ARG A 134 -11.51 -14.85 11.20
N HIS A 135 -10.96 -16.06 11.32
CA HIS A 135 -10.20 -16.51 12.49
C HIS A 135 -8.68 -16.52 12.26
N SER A 136 -8.24 -16.21 11.04
CA SER A 136 -6.85 -16.24 10.62
C SER A 136 -6.19 -14.90 10.93
N ARG A 137 -5.58 -14.79 12.11
CA ARG A 137 -4.92 -13.55 12.55
C ARG A 137 -3.73 -13.14 11.69
N ASP A 138 -3.06 -14.11 11.06
CA ASP A 138 -1.86 -13.89 10.26
C ASP A 138 -2.14 -13.91 8.75
N ALA A 139 -3.41 -13.92 8.33
CA ALA A 139 -3.75 -13.89 6.92
C ALA A 139 -3.31 -12.57 6.28
N ILE A 140 -2.46 -12.66 5.26
CA ILE A 140 -2.06 -11.52 4.44
C ILE A 140 -3.13 -11.34 3.36
N ILE A 141 -3.97 -10.34 3.56
CA ILE A 141 -5.05 -9.98 2.64
C ILE A 141 -4.58 -8.88 1.69
N THR A 142 -4.95 -8.97 0.42
CA THR A 142 -4.82 -7.85 -0.55
C THR A 142 -6.12 -7.75 -1.31
N ILE A 143 -6.73 -6.57 -1.35
CA ILE A 143 -8.06 -6.36 -1.92
C ILE A 143 -7.97 -5.31 -3.02
N LEU A 144 -8.69 -5.55 -4.11
CA LEU A 144 -8.97 -4.58 -5.16
C LEU A 144 -10.49 -4.38 -5.21
N GLY A 145 -10.95 -3.14 -5.16
CA GLY A 145 -12.38 -2.85 -5.15
C GLY A 145 -12.68 -1.43 -5.58
N VAL A 146 -13.90 -1.20 -6.07
CA VAL A 146 -14.43 0.14 -6.34
C VAL A 146 -15.11 0.69 -5.09
N VAL A 147 -14.86 1.96 -4.77
CA VAL A 147 -15.59 2.66 -3.71
C VAL A 147 -16.96 3.08 -4.25
N ILE A 148 -18.02 2.57 -3.63
CA ILE A 148 -19.40 2.86 -4.02
C ILE A 148 -20.10 3.82 -3.04
N GLU A 149 -19.65 3.87 -1.79
CA GLU A 149 -20.25 4.75 -0.78
C GLU A 149 -19.21 5.19 0.26
N VAL A 150 -19.38 6.41 0.78
CA VAL A 150 -18.62 6.96 1.91
C VAL A 150 -19.56 7.21 3.06
N PHE A 151 -19.24 6.65 4.22
CA PHE A 151 -19.99 6.91 5.45
C PHE A 151 -19.45 8.13 6.19
N PRO A 152 -20.28 8.79 7.02
CA PRO A 152 -19.84 9.91 7.84
C PRO A 152 -18.65 9.56 8.76
N LEU A 153 -17.81 10.55 9.04
CA LEU A 153 -16.76 10.43 10.05
C LEU A 153 -17.39 10.25 11.44
N HIS A 154 -17.03 9.18 12.12
CA HIS A 154 -17.46 8.90 13.48
C HIS A 154 -16.32 9.16 14.47
N VAL A 155 -16.64 9.86 15.56
CA VAL A 155 -15.74 10.08 16.70
C VAL A 155 -16.43 9.57 17.95
N PHE A 156 -15.77 8.68 18.69
CA PHE A 156 -16.34 8.08 19.89
C PHE A 156 -15.29 7.89 20.98
N LEU A 157 -15.74 7.75 22.23
CA LEU A 157 -14.87 7.54 23.38
C LEU A 157 -14.64 6.04 23.60
N PHE A 158 -13.38 5.62 23.63
CA PHE A 158 -12.99 4.25 23.97
C PHE A 158 -12.02 4.28 25.16
N GLY A 159 -12.53 3.84 26.31
CA GLY A 159 -11.85 4.09 27.58
C GLY A 159 -11.74 5.59 27.84
N SER A 160 -10.52 6.10 27.92
CA SER A 160 -10.21 7.53 28.16
C SER A 160 -9.76 8.28 26.90
N ARG A 161 -9.76 7.64 25.73
CA ARG A 161 -9.28 8.21 24.46
C ARG A 161 -10.41 8.36 23.46
N TYR A 162 -10.46 9.51 22.79
CA TYR A 162 -11.30 9.67 21.60
C TYR A 162 -10.66 8.92 20.43
N MET A 163 -11.46 8.10 19.76
CA MET A 163 -11.08 7.41 18.54
C MET A 163 -11.89 7.93 17.37
N ARG A 164 -11.27 7.90 16.18
CA ARG A 164 -11.87 8.36 14.92
C ARG A 164 -11.87 7.23 13.90
N VAL A 165 -12.99 7.06 13.23
CA VAL A 165 -13.16 6.09 12.15
C VAL A 165 -14.02 6.66 11.05
N GLN A 166 -13.62 6.43 9.80
CA GLN A 166 -14.44 6.69 8.63
C GLN A 166 -14.52 5.42 7.79
N GLU A 167 -15.72 5.08 7.34
CA GLU A 167 -15.99 3.81 6.68
C GLU A 167 -16.34 4.04 5.21
N PHE A 168 -16.00 3.06 4.38
CA PHE A 168 -16.19 3.07 2.95
C PHE A 168 -16.79 1.73 2.53
N LEU A 169 -17.78 1.77 1.64
CA LEU A 169 -18.35 0.56 1.04
C LEU A 169 -17.60 0.25 -0.24
N LEU A 170 -16.98 -0.94 -0.29
CA LEU A 170 -16.27 -1.43 -1.45
C LEU A 170 -17.08 -2.51 -2.16
N MET A 171 -16.94 -2.59 -3.47
CA MET A 171 -17.53 -3.64 -4.29
C MET A 171 -16.51 -4.16 -5.31
N ASN A 172 -16.66 -5.42 -5.70
CA ASN A 172 -15.92 -6.03 -6.79
C ASN A 172 -16.88 -6.84 -7.68
N GLU A 173 -16.34 -7.57 -8.65
CA GLU A 173 -17.06 -8.37 -9.64
C GLU A 173 -18.00 -9.43 -9.04
N GLU A 174 -17.74 -9.83 -7.79
CA GLU A 174 -18.60 -10.78 -7.06
C GLU A 174 -19.91 -10.14 -6.56
N MET A 175 -20.08 -8.82 -6.73
CA MET A 175 -21.24 -8.03 -6.26
C MET A 175 -21.51 -8.20 -4.76
N MET A 176 -20.48 -8.53 -3.98
CA MET A 176 -20.55 -8.60 -2.52
C MET A 176 -19.96 -7.33 -1.95
N PRO A 177 -20.74 -6.50 -1.24
CA PRO A 177 -20.19 -5.31 -0.62
C PRO A 177 -19.36 -5.66 0.61
N VAL A 178 -18.22 -4.99 0.78
CA VAL A 178 -17.35 -5.10 1.95
C VAL A 178 -17.12 -3.72 2.54
N VAL A 179 -17.33 -3.61 3.86
CA VAL A 179 -17.02 -2.37 4.59
C VAL A 179 -15.52 -2.32 4.89
N PHE A 180 -14.89 -1.22 4.51
CA PHE A 180 -13.51 -0.90 4.87
C PHE A 180 -13.47 0.33 5.80
N ALA A 181 -13.00 0.10 7.03
CA ALA A 181 -12.91 1.12 8.07
C ALA A 181 -11.49 1.69 8.17
N ILE A 182 -11.36 2.99 7.96
CA ILE A 182 -10.12 3.75 8.09
C ILE A 182 -10.07 4.39 9.48
N TRP A 183 -9.00 4.13 10.23
CA TRP A 183 -8.89 4.51 11.65
C TRP A 183 -7.79 5.55 11.92
N GLU A 184 -8.02 6.39 12.93
CA GLU A 184 -7.01 7.25 13.58
C GLU A 184 -6.19 8.12 12.62
N GLU A 185 -4.89 7.84 12.48
CA GLU A 185 -3.96 8.63 11.66
C GLU A 185 -4.26 8.51 10.17
N PHE A 186 -4.86 7.39 9.73
CA PHE A 186 -5.23 7.20 8.34
C PHE A 186 -6.45 8.05 7.95
N VAL A 187 -7.28 8.46 8.91
CA VAL A 187 -8.45 9.33 8.63
C VAL A 187 -7.99 10.68 8.09
N ASP A 188 -6.92 11.26 8.65
CA ASP A 188 -6.42 12.57 8.22
C ASP A 188 -5.70 12.53 6.87
N THR A 189 -5.31 11.34 6.39
CA THR A 189 -4.59 11.15 5.12
C THR A 189 -5.45 10.41 4.12
N ASP A 190 -5.43 9.07 4.20
CA ASP A 190 -6.05 8.16 3.24
C ASP A 190 -7.58 8.30 3.25
N GLY A 191 -8.19 8.50 4.43
CA GLY A 191 -9.64 8.72 4.58
C GLY A 191 -10.11 10.05 4.01
N ALA A 192 -9.42 11.15 4.34
CA ALA A 192 -9.73 12.47 3.80
C ALA A 192 -9.58 12.52 2.28
N HIS A 193 -8.51 11.93 1.73
CA HIS A 193 -8.32 11.83 0.29
C HIS A 193 -9.42 11.00 -0.36
N LEU A 194 -9.69 9.79 0.15
CA LEU A 194 -10.69 8.91 -0.43
C LEU A 194 -12.10 9.52 -0.38
N ALA A 195 -12.46 10.21 0.70
CA ALA A 195 -13.73 10.92 0.80
C ALA A 195 -13.86 12.05 -0.24
N GLN A 196 -12.75 12.72 -0.59
CA GLN A 196 -12.74 13.76 -1.62
C GLN A 196 -12.99 13.18 -3.02
N ILE A 197 -12.36 12.05 -3.36
CA ILE A 197 -12.45 11.45 -4.70
C ILE A 197 -13.58 10.43 -4.85
N ALA A 198 -14.31 10.09 -3.79
CA ALA A 198 -15.30 9.01 -3.82
C ALA A 198 -16.43 9.18 -4.83
N HIS A 199 -16.78 10.43 -5.18
CA HIS A 199 -17.78 10.74 -6.20
C HIS A 199 -17.39 10.28 -7.61
N GLU A 200 -16.10 10.00 -7.83
CA GLU A 200 -15.55 9.45 -9.08
C GLU A 200 -15.56 7.90 -9.08
N HIS A 201 -16.02 7.28 -7.99
CA HIS A 201 -15.99 5.83 -7.78
C HIS A 201 -14.60 5.23 -8.02
N PRO A 202 -13.57 5.70 -7.28
CA PRO A 202 -12.18 5.29 -7.50
C PRO A 202 -11.98 3.81 -7.21
N ILE A 203 -11.02 3.21 -7.89
CA ILE A 203 -10.53 1.87 -7.58
C ILE A 203 -9.48 1.98 -6.50
N VAL A 204 -9.66 1.21 -5.43
CA VAL A 204 -8.73 1.12 -4.32
C VAL A 204 -8.04 -0.24 -4.29
N LEU A 205 -6.72 -0.19 -4.20
CA LEU A 205 -5.85 -1.32 -3.91
C LEU A 205 -5.43 -1.24 -2.44
N ILE A 206 -5.87 -2.19 -1.63
CA ILE A 206 -5.62 -2.22 -0.18
C ILE A 206 -4.74 -3.43 0.15
N CYS A 207 -3.48 -3.15 0.46
CA CYS A 207 -2.51 -4.17 0.88
C CYS A 207 -2.52 -4.31 2.39
N ARG A 208 -2.66 -5.54 2.90
CA ARG A 208 -2.59 -5.91 4.31
C ARG A 208 -3.56 -5.12 5.22
N PRO A 209 -4.88 -5.07 4.91
CA PRO A 209 -5.86 -4.69 5.91
C PRO A 209 -5.98 -5.79 6.97
N LYS A 210 -6.47 -5.44 8.16
CA LYS A 210 -6.88 -6.43 9.16
C LYS A 210 -8.35 -6.77 8.97
N ILE A 211 -8.73 -8.01 9.26
CA ILE A 211 -10.15 -8.36 9.43
C ILE A 211 -10.64 -7.75 10.75
N SER A 212 -11.81 -7.11 10.69
CA SER A 212 -12.51 -6.49 11.81
C SER A 212 -13.91 -7.08 11.95
N HIS A 213 -14.45 -7.00 13.16
CA HIS A 213 -15.79 -7.50 13.50
C HIS A 213 -16.79 -6.38 13.83
N PHE A 214 -16.45 -5.11 13.54
CA PHE A 214 -17.21 -3.94 13.97
C PHE A 214 -18.64 -3.89 13.36
N HIS A 215 -18.80 -4.31 12.10
CA HIS A 215 -20.10 -4.45 11.41
C HIS A 215 -20.33 -5.89 10.92
N GLY A 216 -20.01 -6.88 11.74
CA GLY A 216 -19.81 -8.25 11.23
C GLY A 216 -18.47 -8.31 10.50
N LEU A 217 -18.36 -9.06 9.41
CA LEU A 217 -17.08 -9.20 8.71
C LEU A 217 -16.77 -7.92 7.90
N SER A 218 -15.77 -7.17 8.36
CA SER A 218 -15.30 -5.93 7.75
C SER A 218 -13.78 -5.94 7.64
N LEU A 219 -13.23 -5.01 6.88
CA LEU A 219 -11.79 -4.75 6.81
C LEU A 219 -11.48 -3.46 7.53
N ALA A 220 -10.28 -3.34 8.08
CA ALA A 220 -9.84 -2.12 8.72
C ALA A 220 -8.36 -1.85 8.46
N THR A 221 -7.98 -0.58 8.54
CA THR A 221 -6.56 -0.20 8.53
C THR A 221 -5.83 -0.76 9.76
N GLU A 222 -4.60 -1.21 9.53
CA GLU A 222 -3.61 -1.57 10.54
C GLU A 222 -2.26 -0.91 10.19
N ARG A 223 -1.26 -1.00 11.08
CA ARG A 223 0.09 -0.45 10.89
C ARG A 223 0.76 -0.84 9.58
N ARG A 224 0.43 -2.01 9.01
CA ARG A 224 1.01 -2.54 7.75
C ARG A 224 0.20 -2.18 6.51
N THR A 225 -0.95 -1.56 6.68
CA THR A 225 -1.85 -1.24 5.58
C THR A 225 -1.25 -0.16 4.70
N ILE A 226 -1.26 -0.41 3.39
CA ILE A 226 -1.01 0.59 2.35
C ILE A 226 -2.23 0.60 1.45
N ILE A 227 -2.76 1.79 1.19
CA ILE A 227 -3.88 2.03 0.29
C ILE A 227 -3.30 2.79 -0.91
N MET A 228 -3.62 2.32 -2.10
CA MET A 228 -3.30 2.96 -3.36
C MET A 228 -4.58 3.13 -4.16
N TYR A 229 -4.61 4.14 -5.03
CA TYR A 229 -5.81 4.61 -5.71
C TYR A 229 -5.54 4.62 -7.21
N ASP A 230 -6.50 4.14 -8.01
CA ASP A 230 -6.49 4.13 -9.47
C ASP A 230 -5.13 3.73 -10.06
N VAL A 231 -4.61 2.61 -9.54
CA VAL A 231 -3.32 2.06 -9.92
C VAL A 231 -3.36 1.57 -11.37
N ALA A 232 -2.34 1.92 -12.16
CA ALA A 232 -2.23 1.51 -13.56
C ALA A 232 -1.75 0.04 -13.70
N ILE A 233 -2.61 -0.90 -13.33
CA ILE A 233 -2.43 -2.34 -13.48
C ILE A 233 -3.63 -2.96 -14.22
N PRO A 234 -3.44 -4.05 -15.00
CA PRO A 234 -4.51 -4.66 -15.77
C PRO A 234 -5.75 -5.00 -14.94
N GLU A 235 -5.58 -5.52 -13.72
CA GLU A 235 -6.67 -5.92 -12.85
C GLU A 235 -7.55 -4.72 -12.43
N ALA A 236 -6.96 -3.52 -12.30
CA ALA A 236 -7.71 -2.31 -12.01
C ALA A 236 -8.48 -1.82 -13.24
N ASP A 237 -7.89 -1.90 -14.43
CA ASP A 237 -8.57 -1.55 -15.70
C ASP A 237 -9.76 -2.49 -15.98
N GLU A 238 -9.60 -3.78 -15.68
CA GLU A 238 -10.66 -4.79 -15.78
C GLU A 238 -11.81 -4.49 -14.82
N LEU A 239 -11.50 -4.23 -13.55
CA LEU A 239 -12.51 -3.87 -12.54
C LEU A 239 -13.22 -2.55 -12.89
N ARG A 240 -12.51 -1.59 -13.49
CA ARG A 240 -13.10 -0.33 -13.96
C ARG A 240 -14.11 -0.60 -15.06
N SER A 241 -13.70 -1.35 -16.07
CA SER A 241 -14.52 -1.69 -17.22
C SER A 241 -15.78 -2.45 -16.79
N TRP A 242 -15.66 -3.37 -15.83
CA TRP A 242 -16.79 -4.07 -15.23
C TRP A 242 -17.77 -3.12 -14.54
N TYR A 243 -17.27 -2.20 -13.71
CA TYR A 243 -18.13 -1.27 -12.96
C TYR A 243 -18.87 -0.29 -13.88
N GLU A 244 -18.19 0.24 -14.90
CA GLU A 244 -18.81 1.12 -15.91
C GLU A 244 -19.85 0.39 -16.75
N GLY A 245 -19.63 -0.90 -17.04
CA GLY A 245 -20.62 -1.76 -17.71
C GLY A 245 -21.93 -1.87 -16.95
N LEU A 246 -21.91 -1.87 -15.61
CA LEU A 246 -23.13 -1.89 -14.79
C LEU A 246 -23.97 -0.61 -14.92
N ALA A 247 -23.32 0.53 -15.10
CA ALA A 247 -24.01 1.82 -15.26
C ALA A 247 -24.62 1.98 -16.67
N GLY A 248 -24.04 1.32 -17.68
CA GLY A 248 -24.53 1.34 -19.07
C GLY A 248 -25.83 0.55 -19.32
N ASP A 249 -26.21 -0.34 -18.40
CA ASP A 249 -27.41 -1.19 -18.51
C ASP A 249 -28.65 -0.61 -17.78
N GLY A 250 -28.62 0.65 -17.35
CA GLY A 250 -29.78 1.36 -16.80
C GLY A 250 -30.87 1.59 -17.85
N PRO A 251 -32.18 1.43 -17.53
CA PRO A 251 -33.24 1.57 -18.53
C PRO A 251 -33.34 3.03 -19.00
N ASN A 252 -33.22 3.22 -20.33
CA ASN A 252 -33.68 4.42 -21.03
C ASN A 252 -35.19 4.66 -20.83
#